data_AF-A0A7X6NPC9-F1
#
_entry.id   AF-A0A7X6NPC9-F1
#
_cell.length_a   1.000
_cell.length_b   1.000
_cell.length_c   1.000
_cell.angle_alpha   90.00
_cell.angle_beta   90.00
_cell.angle_gamma   90.00
#
_symmetry.space_group_name_H-M   'P 1'
#
loop_
_entity.id
_entity.type
_entity.pdbx_description
1 polymer ?
#
loop_
_entity_poly.entity_id
_entity_poly.type
_entity_poly.pdbx_seq_one_letter_code
_entity_poly.pdbx_strand_id
1 'polypeptide(L)'
;MAQNKKHITPENITEWLSSTGFLFPRNEVELKRFEKLYGDVDFGLTGKEIDPDKIINGTFKETRIVKMPTDINQEEIKPYRMAARNGRSLPKHILDKIKKNQSKPKDDSYKSENTNK
;
A
#
# COMPACT_ATOMS: atom_id res chain seq x y z
N MET A 1 30.46 44.72 4.35
CA MET A 1 29.93 43.35 4.53
C MET A 1 28.44 43.45 4.83
N ALA A 2 27.58 43.08 3.88
CA ALA A 2 26.13 43.14 4.08
C ALA A 2 25.71 42.02 5.04
N GLN A 3 25.41 42.38 6.28
CA GLN A 3 24.81 41.47 7.26
C GLN A 3 23.38 41.18 6.79
N ASN A 4 23.17 40.02 6.15
CA ASN A 4 21.86 39.62 5.66
C ASN A 4 21.01 39.14 6.84
N LYS A 5 20.36 40.08 7.55
CA LYS A 5 19.47 39.80 8.67
C LYS A 5 18.16 39.19 8.17
N LYS A 6 18.18 37.91 7.81
CA LYS A 6 16.95 37.15 7.55
C LYS A 6 16.26 36.90 8.90
N HIS A 7 15.42 37.84 9.32
CA HIS A 7 14.56 37.68 10.49
C HIS A 7 13.43 36.72 10.14
N ILE A 8 13.65 35.42 10.33
CA ILE A 8 12.58 34.42 10.22
C ILE A 8 11.74 34.55 11.50
N THR A 9 10.50 35.00 11.35
CA THR A 9 9.51 35.09 12.42
C THR A 9 8.48 33.98 12.24
N PRO A 10 7.77 33.56 13.30
CA PRO A 10 6.69 32.57 13.18
C PRO A 10 5.61 32.98 12.16
N GLU A 11 5.44 34.29 11.96
CA GLU A 11 4.47 34.87 11.02
C GLU A 11 4.91 34.75 9.56
N ASN A 12 6.23 34.77 9.29
CA ASN A 12 6.77 34.70 7.92
C ASN A 12 7.29 33.31 7.54
N ILE A 13 7.31 32.35 8.47
CA ILE A 13 7.83 31.00 8.21
C ILE A 13 7.06 30.30 7.08
N THR A 14 5.77 30.56 6.98
CA THR A 14 4.88 30.01 5.95
C THR A 14 5.22 30.55 4.56
N GLU A 15 5.52 31.84 4.45
CA GLU A 15 5.98 32.49 3.21
C GLU A 15 7.34 31.92 2.78
N TRP A 16 8.24 31.70 3.73
CA TRP A 16 9.55 31.07 3.46
C TRP A 16 9.40 29.63 3.01
N LEU A 17 8.60 28.81 3.69
CA LEU A 17 8.34 27.41 3.30
C LEU A 17 7.70 27.30 1.91
N SER A 18 6.81 28.24 1.57
CA SER A 18 6.16 28.28 0.26
C SER A 18 7.13 28.75 -0.84
N SER A 19 8.00 29.73 -0.53
CA SER A 19 9.02 30.22 -1.47
C SER A 19 10.14 29.20 -1.74
N THR A 20 10.45 28.33 -0.78
CA THR A 20 11.50 27.31 -0.91
C THR A 20 10.98 25.96 -1.40
N GLY A 21 9.69 25.82 -1.66
CA GLY A 21 9.09 24.59 -2.22
C GLY A 21 8.73 23.50 -1.22
N PHE A 22 8.84 23.76 0.10
CA PHE A 22 8.30 22.83 1.12
C PHE A 22 6.77 22.88 1.17
N LEU A 23 6.19 24.01 0.77
CA LEU A 23 4.75 24.21 0.56
C LEU A 23 4.53 24.79 -0.84
N PHE A 24 3.30 24.72 -1.33
CA PHE A 24 2.93 25.34 -2.60
C PHE A 24 2.90 26.88 -2.47
N PRO A 25 3.41 27.62 -3.48
CA PRO A 25 3.29 29.08 -3.53
C PRO A 25 1.82 29.51 -3.54
N ARG A 26 1.48 30.52 -2.72
CA ARG A 26 0.12 31.07 -2.62
C ARG A 26 -0.04 32.40 -3.36
N ASN A 27 1.07 33.12 -3.53
CA ASN A 27 1.13 34.45 -4.11
C ASN A 27 2.19 34.52 -5.22
N GLU A 28 2.06 35.47 -6.15
CA GLU A 28 3.02 35.67 -7.25
C GLU A 28 4.46 35.95 -6.76
N VAL A 29 4.60 36.61 -5.61
CA VAL A 29 5.92 36.93 -5.04
C VAL A 29 6.63 35.65 -4.60
N GLU A 30 5.91 34.71 -3.98
CA GLU A 30 6.45 33.42 -3.56
C GLU A 30 6.81 32.57 -4.77
N LEU A 31 5.96 32.58 -5.81
CA LEU A 31 6.20 31.87 -7.06
C LEU A 31 7.47 32.37 -7.76
N LYS A 32 7.62 33.70 -7.92
CA LYS A 32 8.84 34.29 -8.51
C LYS A 32 10.11 33.95 -7.73
N ARG A 33 10.02 33.82 -6.41
CA ARG A 33 11.15 33.38 -5.57
C ARG A 33 11.48 31.91 -5.79
N PHE A 34 10.45 31.07 -5.85
CA PHE A 34 10.60 29.64 -6.12
C PHE A 34 11.24 29.41 -7.50
N GLU A 35 10.72 30.06 -8.55
CA GLU A 35 11.28 30.00 -9.91
C GLU A 35 12.72 30.48 -9.95
N LYS A 36 13.08 31.51 -9.17
CA LYS A 36 14.47 31.97 -9.09
C LYS A 36 15.39 30.96 -8.38
N LEU A 37 14.88 30.22 -7.40
CA LEU A 37 15.65 29.24 -6.63
C LEU A 37 15.86 27.94 -7.41
N TYR A 38 14.87 27.54 -8.20
CA TYR A 38 14.84 26.23 -8.86
C TYR A 38 14.78 26.29 -10.40
N GLY A 39 14.83 27.48 -10.99
CA GLY A 39 14.71 27.66 -12.44
C GLY A 39 15.84 27.03 -13.25
N ASP A 40 17.04 26.94 -12.67
CA ASP A 40 18.21 26.32 -13.29
C ASP A 40 18.42 24.85 -12.86
N VAL A 41 17.54 24.33 -11.99
CA VAL A 41 17.66 22.97 -11.48
C VAL A 41 17.01 22.03 -12.49
N ASP A 42 17.84 21.26 -13.19
CA ASP A 42 17.36 20.13 -13.99
C ASP A 42 16.94 19.01 -13.04
N PHE A 43 15.63 18.82 -12.89
CA PHE A 43 15.04 17.79 -12.04
C PHE A 43 15.25 16.37 -12.59
N GLY A 44 15.88 16.22 -13.77
CA GLY A 44 16.17 14.91 -14.35
C GLY A 44 14.89 14.12 -14.65
N LEU A 45 13.77 14.83 -14.89
CA LEU A 45 12.49 14.22 -15.24
C LEU A 45 12.71 13.45 -16.54
N THR A 46 12.73 12.13 -16.44
CA THR A 46 13.17 11.23 -17.52
C THR A 46 12.11 11.06 -18.61
N GLY A 47 11.02 11.85 -18.56
CA GLY A 47 9.89 11.78 -19.49
C GLY A 47 9.08 10.48 -19.39
N LYS A 48 9.35 9.63 -18.40
CA LYS A 48 8.60 8.39 -18.10
C LYS A 48 7.43 8.63 -17.16
N GLU A 49 7.22 9.87 -16.75
CA GLU A 49 6.23 10.26 -15.77
C GLU A 49 4.92 10.53 -16.47
N ILE A 50 4.14 9.46 -16.62
CA ILE A 50 2.69 9.48 -16.55
C ILE A 50 2.03 10.56 -17.43
N ASP A 51 1.61 10.14 -18.62
CA ASP A 51 0.76 10.96 -19.49
C ASP A 51 -0.66 11.08 -18.89
N PRO A 52 -1.07 12.27 -18.41
CA PRO A 52 -2.35 12.45 -17.71
C PRO A 52 -3.53 12.18 -18.64
N ASP A 53 -3.41 12.54 -19.92
CA ASP A 53 -4.46 12.28 -20.91
C ASP A 53 -4.63 10.79 -21.14
N LYS A 54 -3.55 10.00 -21.10
CA LYS A 54 -3.66 8.54 -21.19
C LYS A 54 -4.31 7.91 -19.97
N ILE A 55 -4.16 8.50 -18.78
CA ILE A 55 -4.89 8.07 -17.56
C ILE A 55 -6.37 8.40 -17.70
N ILE A 56 -6.70 9.66 -18.01
CA ILE A 56 -8.08 10.14 -18.10
C ILE A 56 -8.86 9.37 -19.17
N ASN A 57 -8.22 9.12 -20.32
CA ASN A 57 -8.81 8.37 -21.42
C ASN A 57 -8.72 6.84 -21.25
N GLY A 58 -8.14 6.34 -20.15
CA GLY A 58 -8.02 4.90 -19.85
C GLY A 58 -7.14 4.12 -20.83
N THR A 59 -6.29 4.79 -21.59
CA THR A 59 -5.39 4.17 -22.58
C THR A 59 -4.04 3.78 -21.98
N PHE A 60 -3.78 4.14 -20.72
CA PHE A 60 -2.60 3.74 -19.98
C PHE A 60 -2.58 2.22 -19.75
N LYS A 61 -1.75 1.50 -20.53
CA LYS A 61 -1.51 0.06 -20.39
C LYS A 61 -0.06 -0.19 -20.04
N GLU A 62 0.24 -0.23 -18.74
CA GLU A 62 1.43 -0.92 -18.26
C GLU A 62 1.03 -1.99 -17.24
N THR A 63 0.43 -3.07 -17.72
CA THR A 63 0.40 -4.31 -16.95
C THR A 63 1.73 -5.01 -17.17
N ARG A 64 2.70 -4.82 -16.26
CA ARG A 64 3.77 -5.81 -16.10
C ARG A 64 3.11 -7.10 -15.68
N ILE A 65 2.83 -7.97 -16.64
CA ILE A 65 2.32 -9.31 -16.37
C ILE A 65 3.48 -10.07 -15.72
N VAL A 66 3.49 -10.07 -14.39
CA VAL A 66 4.40 -10.94 -13.62
C VAL A 66 3.89 -12.36 -13.84
N LYS A 67 4.61 -13.12 -14.67
CA LYS A 67 4.34 -14.54 -14.83
C LYS A 67 4.70 -15.21 -13.51
N MET A 68 3.68 -15.70 -12.81
CA MET A 68 3.92 -16.58 -11.66
C MET A 68 4.65 -17.83 -12.17
N PRO A 69 5.76 -18.24 -11.53
CA PRO A 69 6.41 -19.50 -11.88
C PRO A 69 5.41 -20.63 -11.67
N THR A 70 5.14 -21.40 -12.72
CA THR A 70 4.27 -22.58 -12.68
C THR A 70 4.94 -23.76 -11.99
N ASP A 71 6.27 -23.75 -11.98
CA ASP A 71 7.08 -24.87 -11.53
C ASP A 71 7.44 -24.64 -10.06
N ILE A 72 6.47 -24.93 -9.19
CA ILE A 72 6.71 -24.88 -7.75
C ILE A 72 7.53 -26.13 -7.40
N ASN A 73 8.82 -25.94 -7.16
CA ASN A 73 9.70 -27.02 -6.73
C ASN A 73 9.22 -27.52 -5.36
N GLN A 74 8.65 -28.73 -5.34
CA GLN A 74 8.08 -29.30 -4.11
C GLN A 74 9.13 -29.43 -3.00
N GLU A 75 10.41 -29.53 -3.35
CA GLU A 75 11.56 -29.51 -2.44
C GLU A 75 11.62 -28.24 -1.59
N GLU A 76 11.30 -27.08 -2.18
CA GLU A 76 11.36 -25.76 -1.52
C GLU A 76 10.16 -25.51 -0.60
N ILE A 77 9.05 -26.23 -0.81
CA ILE A 77 7.84 -26.17 0.02
C ILE A 77 7.95 -27.06 1.27
N LYS A 78 8.79 -28.11 1.23
CA LYS A 78 8.99 -29.05 2.35
C LYS A 78 9.31 -28.37 3.69
N PRO A 79 10.16 -27.33 3.76
CA PRO A 79 10.48 -26.64 5.02
C PRO A 79 9.32 -25.80 5.57
N TYR A 80 8.46 -25.26 4.71
CA TYR A 80 7.30 -24.44 5.09
C TYR A 80 6.05 -25.27 5.37
N ARG A 81 6.11 -26.59 5.14
CA ARG A 81 5.08 -27.52 5.56
C ARG A 81 5.09 -27.53 7.10
N MET A 82 4.17 -26.77 7.70
CA MET A 82 3.86 -26.94 9.12
C MET A 82 3.74 -28.44 9.39
N ALA A 83 4.42 -28.92 10.44
CA ALA A 83 4.54 -30.33 10.78
C ALA A 83 3.14 -30.95 11.04
N ALA A 84 2.42 -31.29 9.98
CA ALA A 84 1.31 -32.19 10.00
C ALA A 84 1.92 -33.55 10.32
N ARG A 85 1.94 -33.84 11.63
CA ARG A 85 2.42 -35.05 12.30
C ARG A 85 2.38 -36.26 11.35
N ASN A 86 3.52 -36.57 10.73
CA ASN A 86 3.71 -37.65 9.76
C ASN A 86 2.64 -37.68 8.66
N GLY A 87 2.91 -37.07 7.50
CA GLY A 87 2.09 -37.14 6.28
C GLY A 87 1.98 -38.53 5.65
N ARG A 88 1.59 -39.54 6.42
CA ARG A 88 1.04 -40.80 5.93
C ARG A 88 -0.48 -40.64 5.76
N SER A 89 -1.08 -41.53 4.97
CA SER A 89 -2.54 -41.68 4.91
C SER A 89 -3.12 -41.69 6.32
N LEU A 90 -4.09 -40.82 6.62
CA LEU A 90 -4.77 -40.81 7.91
C LEU A 90 -5.35 -42.21 8.18
N PRO A 91 -5.20 -42.77 9.40
CA PRO A 91 -5.87 -43.99 9.77
C PRO A 91 -7.39 -43.85 9.57
N LYS A 92 -8.04 -44.90 9.03
CA LYS A 92 -9.47 -44.90 8.69
C LYS A 92 -10.36 -44.35 9.81
N HIS A 93 -10.07 -44.72 11.05
CA HIS A 93 -10.83 -44.27 12.21
C HIS A 93 -10.78 -42.75 12.46
N ILE A 94 -9.73 -42.04 12.01
CA ILE A 94 -9.66 -40.57 12.09
C ILE A 94 -10.48 -39.93 10.97
N LEU A 95 -10.45 -40.50 9.76
CA LEU A 95 -11.29 -40.05 8.65
C LEU A 95 -12.78 -40.19 8.99
N ASP A 96 -13.15 -41.30 9.63
CA ASP A 96 -14.53 -41.54 10.07
C ASP A 96 -14.96 -40.54 11.15
N LYS A 97 -14.07 -40.19 12.09
CA LYS A 97 -14.32 -39.13 13.09
C LYS A 97 -14.52 -37.77 12.44
N ILE A 98 -13.68 -37.40 11.47
CA ILE A 98 -13.81 -36.14 10.73
C ILE A 98 -15.16 -36.11 9.99
N LYS A 99 -15.49 -37.16 9.25
CA LYS A 99 -16.74 -37.27 8.50
C LYS A 99 -17.96 -37.16 9.42
N LYS A 100 -17.93 -37.83 10.57
CA LYS A 100 -19.00 -37.78 11.58
C LYS A 100 -19.14 -36.41 12.23
N ASN A 101 -18.04 -35.67 12.39
CA ASN A 101 -18.08 -34.32 12.96
C ASN A 101 -18.64 -33.29 11.96
N GLN A 102 -18.32 -33.46 10.67
CA GLN A 102 -18.83 -32.60 9.59
C GLN A 102 -20.29 -32.90 9.22
N SER A 103 -20.77 -34.13 9.47
CA SER A 103 -22.16 -34.51 9.19
C SER A 103 -23.15 -34.11 10.29
N LYS A 104 -22.68 -33.59 11.43
CA LYS A 104 -23.59 -33.07 12.45
C LYS A 104 -24.05 -31.68 12.03
N PRO A 105 -25.36 -31.42 11.89
CA PRO A 105 -25.84 -30.04 11.83
C PRO A 105 -25.33 -29.33 13.10
N LYS A 106 -24.81 -28.11 12.95
CA LYS A 106 -24.55 -27.25 14.09
C LYS A 106 -25.91 -27.03 14.76
N ASP A 107 -26.06 -27.56 15.97
CA ASP A 107 -27.19 -27.23 16.82
C ASP A 107 -26.95 -25.81 17.29
N ASP A 108 -27.34 -24.83 16.46
CA ASP A 108 -27.38 -23.42 16.83
C ASP A 108 -28.56 -23.23 17.80
N SER A 109 -28.53 -23.90 18.95
CA SER A 109 -29.46 -23.66 20.05
C SER A 109 -29.04 -22.36 20.76
N TYR A 110 -29.20 -21.23 20.08
CA TYR A 110 -29.34 -19.96 20.77
C TYR A 110 -30.66 -20.03 21.55
N LYS A 111 -30.56 -20.40 22.84
CA LYS A 111 -31.63 -20.15 23.81
C LYS A 111 -31.85 -18.64 23.86
N SER A 112 -32.79 -18.13 23.08
CA SER A 112 -33.39 -16.83 23.35
C SER A 112 -34.27 -16.99 24.58
N GLU A 113 -33.77 -16.53 25.73
CA GLU A 113 -34.60 -16.30 26.91
C GLU A 113 -35.67 -15.27 26.56
N ASN A 114 -36.91 -15.74 26.43
CA ASN A 114 -38.08 -14.87 26.30
C ASN A 114 -38.28 -14.12 27.61
N THR A 115 -37.88 -12.85 27.66
CA THR A 115 -38.40 -11.88 28.62
C THR A 115 -39.66 -11.22 28.07
N ASN A 116 -40.70 -11.17 28.89
CA ASN A 116 -41.89 -10.30 28.86
C ASN A 116 -43.13 -10.78 28.07
N LYS A 117 -44.16 -11.20 28.81
CA LYS A 117 -45.41 -10.44 28.98
C LYS A 117 -46.20 -10.92 30.19
#